data_AF-A0A410YL79-F1
#
_entry.id   AF-A0A410YL79-F1
#
_cell.length_a   1.000
_cell.length_b   1.000
_cell.length_c   1.000
_cell.angle_alpha   90.00
_cell.angle_beta   90.00
_cell.angle_gamma   90.00
#
_symmetry.space_group_name_H-M   'P 1'
#
loop_
_entity.id
_entity.type
_entity.pdbx_description
1 polymer ?
#
loop_
_entity_poly.entity_id
_entity_poly.type
_entity_poly.pdbx_seq_one_letter_code
_entity_poly.pdbx_strand_id
1 'polypeptide(L)'
;MADVTVIAERIIRRFARDTNLLVAGRSVRVSASRPENSQLIATSRALTRMLSALGAHVVDAGRDNAAAASAQLLDIQLDAAGPDSEITALFRLGGTPLPARGDADGRIDFAGEHMPVSRLVADGLGERSSVQGLRIGIAMVLEPKTAQLALLLAAAGADVAVYAHPDEIDASVAEALRARGVAVDGSETLSGQAERAAALAFLERGFDILLDDGSHLIRLAHEDAPHLVKNWIGTNEETTSGLTPLRQMSALGILGTAVFAVNDAHMKTRFDNRYGTGQSCVFAIADALDRVGVTVRDQPALVIGYGPVGEGVAAHLAALGATVRVAEVDPVLALRAAHDGYEIGEAALLGAGALIVSSTGVAHTISADLARAARAVAVAGGVPGELDLDGLLTGNPVEQLTSLAAHVERAEPAGTLVLDRGGCINITAAEGNPIEIMDLSFAVQLAAVEEIVVTRPPVGVHALPPSIDDTVARAALAARGERIDTPADAQVAAAHDWRSRRYLSSSPNQETR
;
A
#
# COMPACT_ATOMS: atom_id res chain seq x y z
N MET A 1 -35.19 -7.26 6.86
CA MET A 1 -34.38 -6.06 7.13
C MET A 1 -33.08 -6.22 6.39
N ALA A 2 -32.62 -5.20 5.67
CA ALA A 2 -31.30 -5.22 5.05
C ALA A 2 -30.21 -5.43 6.11
N ASP A 3 -29.17 -6.20 5.79
CA ASP A 3 -28.04 -6.37 6.70
C ASP A 3 -27.27 -5.05 6.78
N VAL A 4 -27.43 -4.34 7.91
CA VAL A 4 -26.81 -3.04 8.17
C VAL A 4 -25.28 -3.11 8.15
N THR A 5 -24.69 -4.29 8.37
CA THR A 5 -23.24 -4.50 8.25
C THR A 5 -22.81 -4.48 6.79
N VAL A 6 -23.55 -5.12 5.87
CA VAL A 6 -23.29 -5.00 4.41
C VAL A 6 -23.34 -3.54 3.99
N ILE A 7 -24.36 -2.81 4.46
CA ILE A 7 -24.55 -1.41 4.08
C ILE A 7 -23.37 -0.56 4.57
N ALA A 8 -22.95 -0.73 5.83
CA ALA A 8 -21.81 -0.03 6.40
C ALA A 8 -20.49 -0.34 5.66
N GLU A 9 -20.26 -1.62 5.36
CA GLU A 9 -19.12 -2.11 4.57
C GLU A 9 -19.07 -1.44 3.20
N ARG A 10 -20.18 -1.47 2.44
CA ARG A 10 -20.30 -0.82 1.13
C ARG A 10 -20.08 0.69 1.17
N ILE A 11 -20.49 1.36 2.24
CA ILE A 11 -20.26 2.80 2.41
C ILE A 11 -18.77 3.11 2.54
N ILE A 12 -18.03 2.36 3.36
CA ILE A 12 -16.58 2.58 3.54
C ILE A 12 -15.83 2.22 2.25
N ARG A 13 -16.17 1.10 1.61
CA ARG A 13 -15.58 0.71 0.33
C ARG A 13 -15.82 1.76 -0.76
N ARG A 14 -17.03 2.34 -0.81
CA ARG A 14 -17.33 3.44 -1.72
C ARG A 14 -16.46 4.66 -1.44
N PHE A 15 -16.30 5.06 -0.17
CA PHE A 15 -15.39 6.15 0.19
C PHE A 15 -13.97 5.89 -0.36
N ALA A 16 -13.41 4.71 -0.08
CA ALA A 16 -12.07 4.36 -0.51
C ALA A 16 -11.93 4.29 -2.05
N ARG A 17 -12.90 3.72 -2.76
CA ARG A 17 -12.87 3.65 -4.23
C ARG A 17 -12.99 5.04 -4.88
N ASP A 18 -13.92 5.85 -4.40
CA ASP A 18 -14.24 7.13 -5.03
C ASP A 18 -13.14 8.18 -4.75
N THR A 19 -12.40 8.05 -3.65
CA THR A 19 -11.41 9.03 -3.19
C THR A 19 -9.97 8.53 -3.21
N ASN A 20 -9.75 7.22 -3.17
CA ASN A 20 -8.45 6.58 -2.93
C ASN A 20 -7.76 7.04 -1.63
N LEU A 21 -8.52 7.53 -0.64
CA LEU A 21 -8.00 7.98 0.64
C LEU A 21 -7.96 6.87 1.70
N LEU A 22 -7.10 7.06 2.70
CA LEU A 22 -6.93 6.13 3.81
C LEU A 22 -8.00 6.34 4.89
N VAL A 23 -8.48 5.24 5.47
CA VAL A 23 -9.35 5.24 6.65
C VAL A 23 -8.54 5.28 7.95
N ALA A 24 -7.47 4.49 8.02
CA ALA A 24 -6.63 4.36 9.20
C ALA A 24 -6.00 5.71 9.62
N GLY A 25 -5.95 5.95 10.93
CA GLY A 25 -5.42 7.18 11.52
C GLY A 25 -6.31 8.41 11.30
N ARG A 26 -7.40 8.32 10.53
CA ARG A 26 -8.25 9.50 10.27
C ARG A 26 -9.19 9.78 11.43
N SER A 27 -9.41 11.04 11.75
CA SER A 27 -10.53 11.47 12.59
C SER A 27 -11.83 11.40 11.79
N VAL A 28 -12.82 10.66 12.27
CA VAL A 28 -14.08 10.43 11.54
C VAL A 28 -15.27 10.71 12.43
N ARG A 29 -16.26 11.42 11.89
CA ARG A 29 -17.58 11.60 12.50
C ARG A 29 -18.63 10.95 11.62
N VAL A 30 -19.49 10.13 12.23
CA VAL A 30 -20.66 9.56 11.54
C VAL A 30 -21.92 10.22 12.08
N SER A 31 -22.75 10.75 11.20
CA SER A 31 -24.04 11.37 11.54
C SER A 31 -25.17 10.78 10.70
N ALA A 32 -26.41 10.91 11.17
CA ALA A 32 -27.60 10.49 10.45
C ALA A 32 -28.57 11.67 10.32
N SER A 33 -29.10 11.91 9.12
CA SER A 33 -30.02 13.00 8.81
C SER A 33 -31.35 12.93 9.59
N ARG A 34 -31.82 11.71 9.86
CA ARG A 34 -33.12 11.40 10.49
C ARG A 34 -32.90 10.50 11.71
N PRO A 35 -32.67 11.09 12.89
CA PRO A 35 -32.34 10.34 14.10
C PRO A 35 -33.47 9.41 14.60
N GLU A 36 -34.68 9.54 14.08
CA GLU A 36 -35.82 8.64 14.34
C GLU A 36 -35.81 7.35 13.49
N ASN A 37 -35.00 7.30 12.42
CA ASN A 37 -34.91 6.12 11.56
C ASN A 37 -33.97 5.07 12.18
N SER A 38 -34.56 3.98 12.68
CA SER A 38 -33.84 2.90 13.37
C SER A 38 -32.80 2.20 12.50
N GLN A 39 -33.03 2.09 11.18
CA GLN A 39 -32.07 1.49 10.25
C GLN A 39 -30.87 2.41 10.01
N LEU A 40 -31.07 3.73 9.90
CA LEU A 40 -29.97 4.70 9.82
C LEU A 40 -29.12 4.69 11.10
N ILE A 41 -29.75 4.63 12.28
CA ILE A 41 -29.03 4.52 13.56
C ILE A 41 -28.23 3.23 13.62
N ALA A 42 -28.83 2.09 13.25
CA ALA A 42 -28.16 0.80 13.27
C ALA A 42 -26.96 0.76 12.30
N THR A 43 -27.13 1.33 11.11
CA THR A 43 -26.07 1.46 10.09
C THR A 43 -24.96 2.38 10.57
N SER A 44 -25.30 3.54 11.16
CA SER A 44 -24.33 4.45 11.78
C SER A 44 -23.49 3.74 12.84
N ARG A 45 -24.11 2.97 13.74
CA ARG A 45 -23.37 2.20 14.76
C ARG A 45 -22.49 1.10 14.15
N ALA A 46 -22.96 0.41 13.12
CA ALA A 46 -22.17 -0.61 12.42
C ALA A 46 -20.95 0.02 11.73
N LEU A 47 -21.17 1.13 11.03
CA LEU A 47 -20.14 1.92 10.37
C LEU A 47 -19.10 2.43 11.36
N THR A 48 -19.53 3.02 12.48
CA THR A 48 -18.64 3.48 13.55
C THR A 48 -17.75 2.36 14.09
N ARG A 49 -18.30 1.17 14.37
CA ARG A 49 -17.50 0.02 14.82
C ARG A 49 -16.47 -0.41 13.79
N MET A 50 -16.87 -0.46 12.51
CA MET A 50 -15.99 -0.86 11.42
C MET A 50 -14.86 0.15 11.20
N LEU A 51 -15.17 1.45 11.22
CA LEU A 51 -14.17 2.52 11.16
C LEU A 51 -13.15 2.42 12.30
N SER A 52 -13.60 2.19 13.54
CA SER A 52 -12.69 1.98 14.67
C SER A 52 -11.82 0.74 14.49
N ALA A 53 -12.38 -0.37 13.99
CA ALA A 53 -11.62 -1.59 13.72
C ALA A 53 -10.59 -1.40 12.59
N LEU A 54 -10.87 -0.53 11.63
CA LEU A 54 -9.95 -0.09 10.56
C LEU A 54 -8.94 0.98 11.02
N GLY A 55 -8.93 1.33 12.31
CA GLY A 55 -7.95 2.25 12.89
C GLY A 55 -8.30 3.74 12.76
N ALA A 56 -9.55 4.10 12.44
CA ALA A 56 -10.01 5.49 12.47
C ALA A 56 -10.32 5.94 13.92
N HIS A 57 -10.04 7.21 14.20
CA HIS A 57 -10.40 7.87 15.45
C HIS A 57 -11.82 8.42 15.35
N VAL A 58 -12.80 7.69 15.90
CA VAL A 58 -14.20 8.13 15.87
C VAL A 58 -14.41 9.25 16.90
N VAL A 59 -14.85 10.42 16.43
CA VAL A 59 -15.13 11.59 17.27
C VAL A 59 -16.63 11.71 17.53
N ASP A 60 -16.99 12.06 18.76
CA ASP A 60 -18.38 12.25 19.18
C ASP A 60 -18.77 13.74 19.12
N ALA A 61 -19.98 14.04 18.64
CA ALA A 61 -20.40 15.40 18.30
C ALA A 61 -20.51 16.35 19.53
N GLY A 62 -20.44 15.82 20.76
CA GLY A 62 -20.66 16.59 21.99
C GLY A 62 -19.44 16.77 22.91
N ARG A 63 -18.26 16.19 22.62
CA ARG A 63 -17.12 16.20 23.56
C ARG A 63 -15.81 16.76 23.00
N ASP A 64 -15.55 16.66 21.69
CA ASP A 64 -14.23 16.96 21.14
C ASP A 64 -14.23 18.19 20.22
N ASN A 65 -14.40 19.38 20.80
CA ASN A 65 -14.43 20.65 20.04
C ASN A 65 -13.14 20.96 19.27
N ALA A 66 -11.99 20.43 19.69
CA ALA A 66 -10.71 20.67 19.00
C ALA A 66 -10.52 19.77 17.76
N ALA A 67 -10.94 18.50 17.83
CA ALA A 67 -10.90 17.58 16.68
C ALA A 67 -12.02 17.89 15.67
N ALA A 68 -13.14 18.43 16.15
CA ALA A 68 -14.29 18.85 15.35
C ALA A 68 -14.01 19.97 14.35
N ALA A 69 -12.92 20.74 14.53
CA ALA A 69 -12.52 21.87 13.71
C ALA A 69 -11.28 21.60 12.85
N SER A 70 -10.79 20.35 12.80
CA SER A 70 -9.63 19.98 11.99
C SER A 70 -9.98 19.94 10.51
N ALA A 71 -9.10 20.49 9.66
CA ALA A 71 -9.19 20.36 8.20
C ALA A 71 -9.17 18.90 7.72
N GLN A 72 -8.75 17.96 8.58
CA GLN A 72 -8.65 16.53 8.26
C GLN A 72 -9.81 15.68 8.77
N LEU A 73 -10.81 16.29 9.42
CA LEU A 73 -11.99 15.55 9.88
C LEU A 73 -12.81 15.07 8.67
N LEU A 74 -13.07 13.76 8.62
CA LEU A 74 -14.02 13.18 7.68
C LEU A 74 -15.40 13.08 8.34
N ASP A 75 -16.34 13.88 7.85
CA ASP A 75 -17.74 13.78 8.18
C ASP A 75 -18.45 12.85 7.19
N ILE A 76 -19.02 11.77 7.70
CA ILE A 76 -19.86 10.82 6.96
C ILE A 76 -21.30 11.02 7.39
N GLN A 77 -22.09 11.68 6.54
CA GLN A 77 -23.50 11.93 6.80
C GLN A 77 -24.36 10.89 6.08
N LEU A 78 -25.01 10.02 6.86
CA LEU A 78 -25.94 9.02 6.35
C LEU A 78 -27.32 9.63 6.12
N ASP A 79 -27.95 9.28 5.00
CA ASP A 79 -29.30 9.72 4.66
C ASP A 79 -30.09 8.61 3.96
N ALA A 80 -31.42 8.65 4.10
CA ALA A 80 -32.36 7.77 3.43
C ALA A 80 -33.63 8.54 3.09
N ALA A 81 -34.08 8.43 1.84
CA ALA A 81 -35.26 9.16 1.35
C ALA A 81 -36.55 8.78 2.12
N GLY A 82 -36.64 7.55 2.62
CA GLY A 82 -37.71 7.01 3.46
C GLY A 82 -37.26 5.77 4.25
N PRO A 83 -38.16 5.15 5.05
CA PRO A 83 -37.84 4.01 5.91
C PRO A 83 -37.28 2.78 5.17
N ASP A 84 -37.73 2.54 3.93
CA ASP A 84 -37.32 1.40 3.10
C ASP A 84 -36.40 1.80 1.93
N SER A 85 -35.89 3.03 1.94
CA SER A 85 -35.00 3.52 0.88
C SER A 85 -33.55 3.06 1.11
N GLU A 86 -32.79 3.01 0.02
CA GLU A 86 -31.35 2.80 0.11
C GLU A 86 -30.69 3.89 0.97
N ILE A 87 -29.77 3.46 1.84
CA ILE A 87 -28.99 4.38 2.66
C ILE A 87 -27.83 4.90 1.82
N THR A 88 -27.77 6.22 1.69
CA THR A 88 -26.69 6.94 1.03
C THR A 88 -25.77 7.55 2.09
N ALA A 89 -24.54 7.89 1.69
CA ALA A 89 -23.64 8.66 2.55
C ALA A 89 -22.95 9.76 1.76
N LEU A 90 -22.99 10.97 2.31
CA LEU A 90 -22.24 12.13 1.85
C LEU A 90 -20.94 12.22 2.66
N PHE A 91 -19.82 12.35 1.97
CA PHE A 91 -18.49 12.50 2.58
C PHE A 91 -18.02 13.95 2.49
N ARG A 92 -17.59 14.51 3.62
CA ARG A 92 -16.97 15.84 3.68
C ARG A 92 -15.64 15.76 4.39
N LEU A 93 -14.61 16.41 3.85
CA LEU A 93 -13.31 16.55 4.48
C LEU A 93 -13.11 18.02 4.89
N GLY A 94 -12.86 18.26 6.18
CA GLY A 94 -12.74 19.62 6.70
C GLY A 94 -14.00 20.47 6.48
N GLY A 95 -15.19 19.85 6.46
CA GLY A 95 -16.48 20.49 6.18
C GLY A 95 -16.84 20.65 4.70
N THR A 96 -15.89 20.42 3.79
CA THR A 96 -16.09 20.56 2.34
C THR A 96 -16.47 19.19 1.73
N PRO A 97 -17.53 19.09 0.92
CA PRO A 97 -17.84 17.85 0.21
C PRO A 97 -16.64 17.38 -0.62
N LEU A 98 -16.32 16.09 -0.52
CA LEU A 98 -15.25 15.53 -1.36
C LEU A 98 -15.68 15.59 -2.83
N PRO A 99 -14.85 16.16 -3.72
CA PRO A 99 -15.19 16.29 -5.13
C PRO A 99 -15.12 14.92 -5.82
N ALA A 100 -15.82 14.80 -6.95
CA ALA A 100 -15.54 13.72 -7.87
C ALA A 100 -14.13 13.95 -8.46
N ARG A 101 -13.28 12.90 -8.48
CA ARG A 101 -11.92 13.00 -9.00
C ARG A 101 -11.85 13.16 -10.53
N GLY A 102 -12.93 12.85 -11.25
CA GLY A 102 -13.03 13.10 -12.68
C GLY A 102 -12.14 12.18 -13.52
N ASP A 103 -11.50 12.75 -14.54
CA ASP A 103 -10.59 12.07 -15.46
C ASP A 103 -9.19 11.88 -14.86
N ALA A 104 -8.22 11.47 -15.67
CA ALA A 104 -6.85 11.25 -15.24
C ALA A 104 -6.19 12.51 -14.67
N ASP A 105 -6.41 13.69 -15.27
CA ASP A 105 -5.86 14.95 -14.79
C ASP A 105 -6.42 15.29 -13.40
N GLY A 106 -7.74 15.19 -13.22
CA GLY A 106 -8.37 15.42 -11.92
C GLY A 106 -7.91 14.42 -10.86
N ARG A 107 -7.69 13.15 -11.20
CA ARG A 107 -7.13 12.14 -10.28
C ARG A 107 -5.69 12.45 -9.89
N ILE A 108 -4.86 12.86 -10.85
CA ILE A 108 -3.46 13.26 -10.60
C ILE A 108 -3.44 14.49 -9.68
N ASP A 109 -4.23 15.52 -9.96
CA ASP A 109 -4.26 16.74 -9.15
C ASP A 109 -4.78 16.46 -7.73
N PHE A 110 -5.83 15.65 -7.61
CA PHE A 110 -6.36 15.22 -6.32
C PHE A 110 -5.31 14.45 -5.50
N ALA A 111 -4.50 13.60 -6.14
CA ALA A 111 -3.37 12.96 -5.48
C ALA A 111 -2.36 13.98 -4.98
N GLY A 112 -2.00 14.97 -5.81
CA GLY A 112 -1.06 16.03 -5.44
C GLY A 112 -1.53 16.89 -4.26
N GLU A 113 -2.84 17.08 -4.09
CA GLU A 113 -3.44 17.77 -2.93
C GLU A 113 -3.34 16.97 -1.62
N HIS A 114 -3.31 15.63 -1.72
CA HIS A 114 -3.28 14.70 -0.59
C HIS A 114 -1.92 14.05 -0.39
N MET A 115 -0.86 14.59 -1.03
CA MET A 115 0.54 14.19 -0.84
C MET A 115 1.43 15.32 -0.28
N PRO A 116 1.08 15.93 0.87
CA PRO A 116 1.83 17.05 1.43
C PRO A 116 3.24 16.68 1.93
N VAL A 117 3.49 15.42 2.32
CA VAL A 117 4.78 14.99 2.87
C VAL A 117 5.82 14.89 1.74
N SER A 118 5.46 14.21 0.65
CA SER A 118 6.29 14.10 -0.56
C SER A 118 6.57 15.48 -1.13
N ARG A 119 5.56 16.35 -1.19
CA ARG A 119 5.74 17.73 -1.64
C ARG A 119 6.76 18.47 -0.80
N LEU A 120 6.66 18.40 0.54
CA LEU A 120 7.61 19.06 1.43
C LEU A 120 9.05 18.56 1.22
N VAL A 121 9.24 17.26 1.03
CA VAL A 121 10.57 16.68 0.76
C VAL A 121 11.10 17.15 -0.60
N ALA A 122 10.26 17.12 -1.64
CA ALA A 122 10.61 17.56 -2.99
C ALA A 122 10.94 19.06 -3.07
N ASP A 123 10.18 19.91 -2.39
CA ASP A 123 10.47 21.35 -2.29
C ASP A 123 11.89 21.56 -1.72
N GLY A 124 12.25 20.78 -0.69
CA GLY A 124 13.60 20.77 -0.14
C GLY A 124 14.69 20.38 -1.16
N LEU A 125 14.43 19.39 -2.03
CA LEU A 125 15.34 19.03 -3.11
C LEU A 125 15.56 20.20 -4.07
N GLY A 126 14.48 20.91 -4.43
CA GLY A 126 14.53 22.07 -5.31
C GLY A 126 15.28 23.26 -4.68
N GLU A 127 14.99 23.59 -3.43
CA GLU A 127 15.65 24.67 -2.67
C GLU A 127 17.17 24.47 -2.57
N ARG A 128 17.60 23.22 -2.41
CA ARG A 128 19.03 22.85 -2.36
C ARG A 128 19.63 22.56 -3.74
N SER A 129 18.80 22.56 -4.79
CA SER A 129 19.18 22.16 -6.15
C SER A 129 19.83 20.77 -6.20
N SER A 130 19.44 19.87 -5.28
CA SER A 130 20.08 18.56 -5.08
C SER A 130 19.98 17.65 -6.31
N VAL A 131 18.92 17.82 -7.11
CA VAL A 131 18.65 17.01 -8.32
C VAL A 131 18.73 17.80 -9.62
N GLN A 132 19.21 19.04 -9.57
CA GLN A 132 19.22 19.95 -10.72
C GLN A 132 20.00 19.37 -11.90
N GLY A 133 19.30 19.10 -13.01
CA GLY A 133 19.87 18.56 -14.24
C GLY A 133 20.22 17.07 -14.20
N LEU A 134 19.93 16.37 -13.10
CA LEU A 134 20.07 14.91 -13.04
C LEU A 134 18.96 14.24 -13.85
N ARG A 135 19.30 13.16 -14.54
CA ARG A 135 18.33 12.31 -15.24
C ARG A 135 17.86 11.21 -14.32
N ILE A 136 16.57 11.19 -14.03
CA ILE A 136 15.97 10.22 -13.11
C ILE A 136 14.94 9.37 -13.88
N GLY A 137 15.20 8.07 -13.92
CA GLY A 137 14.24 7.08 -14.42
C GLY A 137 13.38 6.56 -13.28
N ILE A 138 12.08 6.41 -13.52
CA ILE A 138 11.13 5.78 -12.59
C ILE A 138 10.53 4.56 -13.28
N ALA A 139 10.70 3.38 -12.69
CA ALA A 139 10.22 2.11 -13.18
C ALA A 139 9.29 1.49 -12.14
N MET A 140 8.01 1.83 -12.19
CA MET A 140 7.03 1.46 -11.16
C MET A 140 5.62 1.41 -11.76
N VAL A 141 4.65 0.93 -10.97
CA VAL A 141 3.23 1.08 -11.29
C VAL A 141 2.89 2.53 -11.60
N LEU A 142 2.35 2.79 -12.78
CA LEU A 142 1.95 4.13 -13.20
C LEU A 142 0.48 4.38 -12.89
N GLU A 143 0.29 5.02 -11.74
CA GLU A 143 -0.98 5.49 -11.21
C GLU A 143 -0.89 6.99 -10.85
N PRO A 144 -1.99 7.67 -10.44
CA PRO A 144 -1.97 9.11 -10.17
C PRO A 144 -0.91 9.55 -9.15
N LYS A 145 -0.57 8.67 -8.19
CA LYS A 145 0.42 8.92 -7.13
C LYS A 145 1.85 8.89 -7.68
N THR A 146 2.17 7.91 -8.54
CA THR A 146 3.47 7.82 -9.23
C THR A 146 3.66 8.97 -10.21
N ALA A 147 2.58 9.42 -10.88
CA ALA A 147 2.61 10.63 -11.68
C ALA A 147 2.99 11.86 -10.85
N GLN A 148 2.49 11.98 -9.60
CA GLN A 148 2.91 13.04 -8.68
C GLN A 148 4.38 12.93 -8.28
N LEU A 149 4.90 11.74 -7.99
CA LEU A 149 6.35 11.56 -7.74
C LEU A 149 7.20 12.10 -8.91
N ALA A 150 6.82 11.76 -10.15
CA ALA A 150 7.51 12.24 -11.35
C ALA A 150 7.44 13.76 -11.51
N LEU A 151 6.26 14.36 -11.29
CA LEU A 151 6.05 15.81 -11.37
C LEU A 151 6.81 16.57 -10.29
N LEU A 152 6.89 16.01 -9.07
CA LEU A 152 7.63 16.60 -7.95
C LEU A 152 9.14 16.62 -8.22
N LEU A 153 9.70 15.52 -8.75
CA LEU A 153 11.12 15.46 -9.14
C LEU A 153 11.43 16.42 -10.29
N ALA A 154 10.55 16.50 -11.29
CA ALA A 154 10.70 17.45 -12.39
C ALA A 154 10.65 18.90 -11.90
N ALA A 155 9.72 19.22 -10.98
CA ALA A 155 9.63 20.54 -10.35
C ALA A 155 10.86 20.88 -9.50
N ALA A 156 11.51 19.88 -8.89
CA ALA A 156 12.77 20.04 -8.17
C ALA A 156 14.00 20.20 -9.08
N GLY A 157 13.83 20.13 -10.41
CA GLY A 157 14.87 20.42 -11.41
C GLY A 157 15.49 19.21 -12.09
N ALA A 158 14.96 17.99 -11.87
CA ALA A 158 15.40 16.78 -12.56
C ALA A 158 14.80 16.65 -13.98
N ASP A 159 15.49 15.92 -14.86
CA ASP A 159 14.97 15.44 -16.14
C ASP A 159 14.40 14.02 -15.92
N VAL A 160 13.07 13.89 -15.97
CA VAL A 160 12.36 12.69 -15.49
C VAL A 160 11.72 11.93 -16.65
N ALA A 161 11.88 10.61 -16.65
CA ALA A 161 11.12 9.70 -17.49
C ALA A 161 10.55 8.54 -16.66
N VAL A 162 9.38 8.04 -17.08
CA VAL A 162 8.68 6.94 -16.43
C VAL A 162 8.57 5.75 -17.37
N TYR A 163 8.77 4.56 -16.85
CA TYR A 163 8.41 3.29 -17.46
C TYR A 163 7.43 2.55 -16.55
N ALA A 164 6.42 1.93 -17.14
CA ALA A 164 5.54 1.01 -16.45
C ALA A 164 5.34 -0.27 -17.26
N HIS A 165 5.34 -1.40 -16.57
CA HIS A 165 5.06 -2.72 -17.15
C HIS A 165 3.61 -2.76 -17.69
N PRO A 166 3.29 -3.59 -18.70
CA PRO A 166 1.93 -3.68 -19.28
C PRO A 166 0.80 -3.91 -18.27
N ASP A 167 1.06 -4.69 -17.22
CA ASP A 167 0.08 -4.97 -16.16
C ASP A 167 0.01 -3.88 -15.08
N GLU A 168 0.84 -2.84 -15.19
CA GLU A 168 1.07 -1.85 -14.15
C GLU A 168 0.88 -0.41 -14.66
N ILE A 169 0.31 -0.23 -15.85
CA ILE A 169 0.16 1.08 -16.50
C ILE A 169 -1.31 1.49 -16.63
N ASP A 170 -1.72 2.56 -15.93
CA ASP A 170 -2.96 3.27 -16.26
C ASP A 170 -2.71 4.13 -17.51
N ALA A 171 -3.24 3.68 -18.65
CA ALA A 171 -3.03 4.34 -19.94
C ALA A 171 -3.49 5.82 -19.94
N SER A 172 -4.55 6.14 -19.20
CA SER A 172 -5.08 7.51 -19.12
C SER A 172 -4.17 8.42 -18.27
N VAL A 173 -3.60 7.90 -17.19
CA VAL A 173 -2.57 8.60 -16.39
C VAL A 173 -1.30 8.78 -17.21
N ALA A 174 -0.89 7.77 -17.98
CA ALA A 174 0.26 7.85 -18.87
C ALA A 174 0.09 8.95 -19.94
N GLU A 175 -1.10 9.08 -20.52
CA GLU A 175 -1.40 10.17 -21.45
C GLU A 175 -1.38 11.55 -20.77
N ALA A 176 -2.05 11.69 -19.63
CA ALA A 176 -2.05 12.94 -18.87
C ALA A 176 -0.64 13.38 -18.43
N LEU A 177 0.19 12.42 -17.99
CA LEU A 177 1.56 12.70 -17.58
C LEU A 177 2.45 13.12 -18.77
N ARG A 178 2.27 12.50 -19.95
CA ARG A 178 2.91 12.95 -21.20
C ARG A 178 2.49 14.37 -21.58
N ALA A 179 1.21 14.70 -21.46
CA ALA A 179 0.70 16.05 -21.71
C ALA A 179 1.29 17.10 -20.75
N ARG A 180 1.69 16.69 -19.55
CA ARG A 180 2.40 17.51 -18.55
C ARG A 180 3.92 17.58 -18.78
N GLY A 181 4.44 17.00 -19.87
CA GLY A 181 5.83 17.14 -20.30
C GLY A 181 6.79 16.09 -19.76
N VAL A 182 6.31 15.06 -19.06
CA VAL A 182 7.13 13.94 -18.58
C VAL A 182 7.07 12.80 -19.61
N ALA A 183 8.23 12.27 -20.00
CA ALA A 183 8.27 11.14 -20.92
C ALA A 183 7.74 9.87 -20.23
N VAL A 184 6.88 9.12 -20.91
CA VAL A 184 6.36 7.84 -20.40
C VAL A 184 6.51 6.77 -21.47
N ASP A 185 7.14 5.66 -21.13
CA ASP A 185 7.30 4.46 -21.93
C ASP A 185 6.48 3.30 -21.30
N GLY A 186 5.97 2.38 -22.13
CA GLY A 186 5.07 1.30 -21.69
C GLY A 186 3.65 1.41 -22.25
N SER A 187 2.94 0.28 -22.29
CA SER A 187 1.55 0.14 -22.75
C SER A 187 1.00 -1.23 -22.35
N GLU A 188 -0.29 -1.29 -21.99
CA GLU A 188 -1.05 -2.52 -21.70
C GLU A 188 -1.03 -3.55 -22.86
N THR A 189 -0.67 -3.12 -24.07
CA THR A 189 -0.66 -3.98 -25.27
C THR A 189 0.68 -4.65 -25.55
N LEU A 190 1.76 -4.24 -24.85
CA LEU A 190 3.08 -4.82 -25.06
C LEU A 190 3.14 -6.21 -24.42
N SER A 191 3.91 -7.10 -25.04
CA SER A 191 4.22 -8.42 -24.48
C SER A 191 5.53 -8.97 -25.05
N GLY A 192 6.20 -9.81 -24.26
CA GLY A 192 7.33 -10.62 -24.71
C GLY A 192 8.48 -9.77 -25.27
N GLN A 193 8.85 -9.99 -26.54
CA GLN A 193 9.98 -9.27 -27.14
C GLN A 193 9.73 -7.75 -27.30
N ALA A 194 8.49 -7.35 -27.59
CA ALA A 194 8.16 -5.93 -27.77
C ALA A 194 8.22 -5.17 -26.44
N GLU A 195 7.73 -5.80 -25.37
CA GLU A 195 7.83 -5.32 -24.00
C GLU A 195 9.30 -5.19 -23.56
N ARG A 196 10.10 -6.26 -23.72
CA ARG A 196 11.54 -6.21 -23.41
C ARG A 196 12.26 -5.10 -24.19
N ALA A 197 11.93 -4.92 -25.47
CA ALA A 197 12.50 -3.86 -26.29
C ALA A 197 12.13 -2.46 -25.79
N ALA A 198 10.88 -2.25 -25.33
CA ALA A 198 10.45 -0.99 -24.73
C ALA A 198 11.20 -0.69 -23.42
N ALA A 199 11.37 -1.69 -22.54
CA ALA A 199 12.13 -1.54 -21.30
C ALA A 199 13.60 -1.19 -21.57
N LEU A 200 14.24 -1.84 -22.55
CA LEU A 200 15.60 -1.52 -22.96
C LEU A 200 15.70 -0.12 -23.57
N ALA A 201 14.75 0.27 -24.43
CA ALA A 201 14.72 1.60 -25.03
C ALA A 201 14.57 2.71 -23.97
N PHE A 202 13.79 2.45 -22.91
CA PHE A 202 13.71 3.35 -21.75
C PHE A 202 15.07 3.48 -21.05
N LEU A 203 15.73 2.37 -20.73
CA LEU A 203 17.05 2.37 -20.08
C LEU A 203 18.12 3.13 -20.92
N GLU A 204 18.09 2.97 -22.23
CA GLU A 204 19.01 3.61 -23.20
C GLU A 204 18.85 5.15 -23.28
N ARG A 205 17.82 5.74 -22.64
CA ARG A 205 17.77 7.21 -22.43
C ARG A 205 18.95 7.72 -21.60
N GLY A 206 19.54 6.85 -20.77
CA GLY A 206 20.70 7.12 -19.95
C GLY A 206 20.35 7.97 -18.73
N PHE A 207 20.22 7.32 -17.58
CA PHE A 207 19.87 7.93 -16.29
C PHE A 207 21.07 8.03 -15.35
N ASP A 208 21.05 9.01 -14.46
CA ASP A 208 21.96 9.11 -13.32
C ASP A 208 21.43 8.30 -12.14
N ILE A 209 20.11 8.25 -11.95
CA ILE A 209 19.43 7.52 -10.86
C ILE A 209 18.24 6.75 -11.44
N LEU A 210 18.05 5.52 -11.01
CA LEU A 210 16.87 4.71 -11.33
C LEU A 210 16.09 4.38 -10.04
N LEU A 211 14.81 4.72 -10.00
CA LEU A 211 13.86 4.27 -8.99
C LEU A 211 13.12 3.07 -9.55
N ASP A 212 13.15 1.94 -8.84
CA ASP A 212 12.55 0.69 -9.32
C ASP A 212 11.64 0.07 -8.25
N ASP A 213 10.59 -0.60 -8.72
CA ASP A 213 9.61 -1.37 -7.94
C ASP A 213 9.64 -2.82 -8.45
N GLY A 214 10.25 -3.71 -7.67
CA GLY A 214 10.42 -5.12 -8.04
C GLY A 214 11.76 -5.45 -8.69
N SER A 215 12.65 -4.46 -8.87
CA SER A 215 14.01 -4.54 -9.42
C SER A 215 14.10 -5.04 -10.86
N HIS A 216 13.00 -4.99 -11.61
CA HIS A 216 12.92 -5.59 -12.94
C HIS A 216 13.86 -4.88 -13.93
N LEU A 217 13.88 -3.55 -13.91
CA LEU A 217 14.71 -2.76 -14.82
C LEU A 217 16.16 -2.68 -14.35
N ILE A 218 16.41 -2.63 -13.03
CA ILE A 218 17.76 -2.75 -12.46
C ILE A 218 18.37 -4.06 -12.94
N ARG A 219 17.68 -5.20 -12.79
CA ARG A 219 18.19 -6.50 -13.20
C ARG A 219 18.35 -6.62 -14.72
N LEU A 220 17.35 -6.16 -15.49
CA LEU A 220 17.43 -6.16 -16.95
C LEU A 220 18.65 -5.37 -17.45
N ALA A 221 18.94 -4.22 -16.84
CA ALA A 221 20.13 -3.43 -17.18
C ALA A 221 21.43 -4.21 -16.89
N HIS A 222 21.51 -4.99 -15.81
CA HIS A 222 22.68 -5.83 -15.54
C HIS A 222 22.84 -6.97 -16.55
N GLU A 223 21.73 -7.55 -17.02
CA GLU A 223 21.72 -8.65 -17.98
C GLU A 223 22.06 -8.19 -19.41
N ASP A 224 21.38 -7.15 -19.88
CA ASP A 224 21.37 -6.79 -21.31
C ASP A 224 22.10 -5.47 -21.62
N ALA A 225 22.20 -4.55 -20.65
CA ALA A 225 22.82 -3.24 -20.85
C ALA A 225 23.83 -2.87 -19.74
N PRO A 226 24.81 -3.74 -19.40
CA PRO A 226 25.69 -3.55 -18.25
C PRO A 226 26.60 -2.32 -18.36
N HIS A 227 26.69 -1.72 -19.56
CA HIS A 227 27.41 -0.47 -19.79
C HIS A 227 26.66 0.75 -19.22
N LEU A 228 25.33 0.70 -19.12
CA LEU A 228 24.49 1.75 -18.52
C LEU A 228 24.64 1.79 -17.00
N VAL A 229 24.61 0.61 -16.36
CA VAL A 229 24.71 0.46 -14.88
C VAL A 229 25.94 1.16 -14.32
N LYS A 230 27.06 1.14 -15.05
CA LYS A 230 28.33 1.78 -14.63
C LYS A 230 28.27 3.30 -14.54
N ASN A 231 27.28 3.92 -15.19
CA ASN A 231 27.13 5.38 -15.21
C ASN A 231 26.15 5.87 -14.14
N TRP A 232 25.45 4.96 -13.46
CA TRP A 232 24.52 5.33 -12.40
C TRP A 232 25.27 5.86 -11.18
N ILE A 233 24.75 6.94 -10.60
CA ILE A 233 25.07 7.36 -9.23
C ILE A 233 24.58 6.27 -8.26
N GLY A 234 23.38 5.75 -8.51
CA GLY A 234 22.84 4.58 -7.83
C GLY A 234 21.35 4.41 -8.12
N THR A 235 20.70 3.50 -7.40
CA THR A 235 19.28 3.20 -7.56
C THR A 235 18.57 3.09 -6.22
N ASN A 236 17.24 3.19 -6.26
CA ASN A 236 16.38 2.89 -5.11
C ASN A 236 15.47 1.72 -5.44
N GLU A 237 15.27 0.81 -4.49
CA GLU A 237 14.35 -0.32 -4.62
C GLU A 237 13.30 -0.29 -3.49
N GLU A 238 12.03 -0.28 -3.90
CA GLU A 238 10.89 -0.09 -3.00
C GLU A 238 10.27 -1.38 -2.43
N THR A 239 10.62 -2.55 -2.96
CA THR A 239 9.96 -3.80 -2.57
C THR A 239 10.87 -4.84 -1.94
N THR A 240 10.26 -5.69 -1.11
CA THR A 240 10.92 -6.89 -0.58
C THR A 240 11.30 -7.86 -1.70
N SER A 241 10.41 -8.03 -2.69
CA SER A 241 10.59 -8.94 -3.83
C SER A 241 11.75 -8.49 -4.72
N GLY A 242 11.93 -7.18 -4.93
CA GLY A 242 13.06 -6.62 -5.65
C GLY A 242 14.37 -6.62 -4.86
N LEU A 243 14.33 -6.35 -3.55
CA LEU A 243 15.55 -6.38 -2.72
C LEU A 243 16.15 -7.78 -2.56
N THR A 244 15.32 -8.82 -2.57
CA THR A 244 15.77 -10.21 -2.39
C THR A 244 16.83 -10.61 -3.44
N PRO A 245 16.56 -10.53 -4.75
CA PRO A 245 17.58 -10.80 -5.78
C PRO A 245 18.71 -9.77 -5.77
N LEU A 246 18.47 -8.48 -5.49
CA LEU A 246 19.56 -7.49 -5.44
C LEU A 246 20.58 -7.78 -4.33
N ARG A 247 20.12 -8.24 -3.15
CA ARG A 247 21.00 -8.71 -2.07
C ARG A 247 21.80 -9.95 -2.48
N GLN A 248 21.18 -10.88 -3.23
CA GLN A 248 21.89 -12.03 -3.78
C GLN A 248 22.96 -11.60 -4.80
N MET A 249 22.63 -10.67 -5.71
CA MET A 249 23.58 -10.10 -6.67
C MET A 249 24.76 -9.42 -5.97
N SER A 250 24.49 -8.69 -4.88
CA SER A 250 25.52 -8.07 -4.04
C SER A 250 26.44 -9.12 -3.40
N ALA A 251 25.87 -10.17 -2.81
CA ALA A 251 26.63 -11.26 -2.19
C ALA A 251 27.49 -12.05 -3.21
N LEU A 252 27.03 -12.15 -4.46
CA LEU A 252 27.75 -12.77 -5.57
C LEU A 252 28.80 -11.84 -6.21
N GLY A 253 28.84 -10.56 -5.84
CA GLY A 253 29.75 -9.57 -6.44
C GLY A 253 29.42 -9.22 -7.89
N ILE A 254 28.18 -9.46 -8.33
CA ILE A 254 27.71 -9.18 -9.70
C ILE A 254 26.87 -7.90 -9.80
N LEU A 255 26.41 -7.37 -8.66
CA LEU A 255 25.75 -6.07 -8.60
C LEU A 255 26.76 -4.99 -9.01
N GLY A 256 26.38 -4.12 -9.96
CA GLY A 256 27.26 -3.11 -10.56
C GLY A 256 27.00 -1.67 -10.09
N THR A 257 26.03 -1.47 -9.21
CA THR A 257 25.58 -0.15 -8.73
C THR A 257 25.32 -0.18 -7.23
N ALA A 258 25.25 1.01 -6.61
CA ALA A 258 24.71 1.14 -5.27
C ALA A 258 23.17 1.15 -5.30
N VAL A 259 22.55 0.53 -4.32
CA VAL A 259 21.09 0.44 -4.15
C VAL A 259 20.72 0.88 -2.75
N PHE A 260 19.83 1.86 -2.60
CA PHE A 260 19.15 2.09 -1.32
C PHE A 260 17.90 1.22 -1.21
N ALA A 261 17.83 0.48 -0.10
CA ALA A 261 16.71 -0.35 0.26
C ALA A 261 15.59 0.49 0.88
N VAL A 262 14.86 1.22 0.04
CA VAL A 262 13.71 2.05 0.45
C VAL A 262 12.66 1.22 1.16
N ASN A 263 12.42 -0.01 0.69
CA ASN A 263 11.51 -0.94 1.37
C ASN A 263 11.84 -1.10 2.86
N ASP A 264 13.12 -1.18 3.24
CA ASP A 264 13.53 -1.44 4.62
C ASP A 264 13.24 -0.26 5.57
N ALA A 265 12.95 0.93 5.03
CA ALA A 265 12.59 2.09 5.84
C ALA A 265 11.32 1.81 6.65
N HIS A 266 11.30 2.26 7.91
CA HIS A 266 10.14 2.04 8.77
C HIS A 266 8.92 2.82 8.29
N MET A 267 9.12 4.02 7.73
CA MET A 267 8.04 4.83 7.16
C MET A 267 7.42 4.20 5.90
N LYS A 268 8.11 3.23 5.29
CA LYS A 268 7.58 2.39 4.21
C LYS A 268 6.92 1.13 4.79
N THR A 269 7.71 0.16 5.25
CA THR A 269 7.23 -1.18 5.66
C THR A 269 6.13 -1.18 6.71
N ARG A 270 6.18 -0.27 7.70
CA ARG A 270 5.23 -0.29 8.82
C ARG A 270 3.89 0.36 8.47
N PHE A 271 3.83 1.12 7.38
CA PHE A 271 2.64 1.86 6.98
C PHE A 271 2.03 1.26 5.71
N ASP A 272 2.83 1.19 4.65
CA ASP A 272 2.42 0.77 3.32
C ASP A 272 1.82 -0.64 3.31
N ASN A 273 2.62 -1.61 3.72
CA ASN A 273 2.23 -3.01 3.66
C ASN A 273 1.05 -3.34 4.61
N ARG A 274 1.02 -2.75 5.81
CA ARG A 274 0.00 -3.07 6.82
C ARG A 274 -1.32 -2.34 6.61
N TYR A 275 -1.28 -1.03 6.33
CA TYR A 275 -2.49 -0.22 6.22
C TYR A 275 -2.88 0.02 4.77
N GLY A 276 -1.90 0.28 3.89
CA GLY A 276 -2.14 0.48 2.46
C GLY A 276 -2.66 -0.78 1.79
N THR A 277 -1.81 -1.81 1.71
CA THR A 277 -2.15 -3.10 1.08
C THR A 277 -3.32 -3.78 1.79
N GLY A 278 -3.40 -3.69 3.13
CA GLY A 278 -4.53 -4.19 3.89
C GLY A 278 -5.87 -3.60 3.44
N GLN A 279 -5.97 -2.27 3.33
CA GLN A 279 -7.19 -1.60 2.88
C GLN A 279 -7.47 -1.87 1.41
N SER A 280 -6.48 -1.65 0.53
CA SER A 280 -6.67 -1.69 -0.92
C SER A 280 -7.01 -3.10 -1.42
N CYS A 281 -6.27 -4.13 -0.98
CA CYS A 281 -6.53 -5.52 -1.40
C CYS A 281 -7.87 -6.02 -0.87
N VAL A 282 -8.16 -5.84 0.42
CA VAL A 282 -9.40 -6.37 1.00
C VAL A 282 -10.62 -5.68 0.41
N PHE A 283 -10.55 -4.38 0.13
CA PHE A 283 -11.68 -3.68 -0.49
C PHE A 283 -11.84 -4.05 -1.96
N ALA A 284 -10.76 -4.27 -2.71
CA ALA A 284 -10.82 -4.80 -4.08
C ALA A 284 -11.42 -6.21 -4.12
N ILE A 285 -11.02 -7.10 -3.22
CA ILE A 285 -11.58 -8.45 -3.05
C ILE A 285 -13.09 -8.37 -2.76
N ALA A 286 -13.47 -7.54 -1.79
CA ALA A 286 -14.87 -7.38 -1.41
C ALA A 286 -15.71 -6.79 -2.54
N ASP A 287 -15.21 -5.77 -3.26
CA ASP A 287 -15.86 -5.19 -4.44
C ASP A 287 -16.04 -6.24 -5.56
N ALA A 288 -15.03 -7.08 -5.81
CA ALA A 288 -15.07 -8.13 -6.81
C ALA A 288 -16.12 -9.20 -6.47
N LEU A 289 -16.12 -9.71 -5.24
CA LEU A 289 -17.10 -10.70 -4.79
C LEU A 289 -18.55 -10.15 -4.82
N ASP A 290 -18.74 -8.88 -4.43
CA ASP A 290 -20.06 -8.24 -4.38
C ASP A 290 -20.72 -8.18 -5.78
N ARG A 291 -19.92 -8.07 -6.86
CA ARG A 291 -20.40 -8.08 -8.27
C ARG A 291 -21.07 -9.40 -8.66
N VAL A 292 -20.71 -10.50 -8.01
CA VAL A 292 -21.29 -11.83 -8.23
C VAL A 292 -22.19 -12.28 -7.08
N GLY A 293 -22.58 -11.35 -6.20
CA GLY A 293 -23.51 -11.60 -5.11
C GLY A 293 -22.93 -12.42 -3.95
N VAL A 294 -21.61 -12.40 -3.77
CA VAL A 294 -20.91 -13.04 -2.65
C VAL A 294 -20.28 -11.96 -1.77
N THR A 295 -20.25 -12.14 -0.45
CA THR A 295 -19.51 -11.26 0.47
C THR A 295 -18.33 -12.00 1.09
N VAL A 296 -17.32 -11.27 1.57
CA VAL A 296 -16.21 -11.80 2.36
C VAL A 296 -16.66 -12.54 3.63
N ARG A 297 -17.93 -12.33 4.05
CA ARG A 297 -18.53 -12.96 5.24
C ARG A 297 -19.27 -14.27 4.98
N ASP A 298 -19.51 -14.64 3.73
CA ASP A 298 -20.25 -15.88 3.39
C ASP A 298 -19.40 -17.14 3.62
N GLN A 299 -18.09 -16.96 3.82
CA GLN A 299 -17.11 -18.01 4.04
C GLN A 299 -16.02 -17.57 5.03
N PRO A 300 -15.31 -18.51 5.68
CA PRO A 300 -14.07 -18.17 6.37
C PRO A 300 -13.03 -17.64 5.37
N ALA A 301 -12.17 -16.74 5.81
CA ALA A 301 -11.03 -16.28 5.06
C ALA A 301 -9.75 -16.94 5.59
N LEU A 302 -8.95 -17.53 4.70
CA LEU A 302 -7.62 -18.05 5.00
C LEU A 302 -6.58 -17.11 4.40
N VAL A 303 -5.77 -16.47 5.25
CA VAL A 303 -4.63 -15.66 4.84
C VAL A 303 -3.37 -16.53 4.90
N ILE A 304 -2.66 -16.66 3.79
CA ILE A 304 -1.39 -17.40 3.71
C ILE A 304 -0.23 -16.41 3.76
N GLY A 305 0.62 -16.54 4.77
CA GLY A 305 1.67 -15.58 5.09
C GLY A 305 1.18 -14.50 6.07
N TYR A 306 1.92 -14.32 7.17
CA TYR A 306 1.57 -13.37 8.24
C TYR A 306 2.69 -12.34 8.49
N GLY A 307 3.35 -11.91 7.41
CA GLY A 307 4.19 -10.71 7.42
C GLY A 307 3.35 -9.42 7.42
N PRO A 308 3.96 -8.24 7.21
CA PRO A 308 3.24 -6.95 7.27
C PRO A 308 2.00 -6.86 6.37
N VAL A 309 2.05 -7.42 5.16
CA VAL A 309 0.89 -7.51 4.24
C VAL A 309 -0.19 -8.43 4.83
N GLY A 310 0.19 -9.64 5.24
CA GLY A 310 -0.72 -10.61 5.84
C GLY A 310 -1.43 -10.11 7.11
N GLU A 311 -0.69 -9.39 7.97
CA GLU A 311 -1.25 -8.70 9.14
C GLU A 311 -2.32 -7.68 8.74
N GLY A 312 -2.03 -6.89 7.70
CA GLY A 312 -2.96 -5.91 7.15
C GLY A 312 -4.22 -6.56 6.60
N VAL A 313 -4.06 -7.56 5.73
CA VAL A 313 -5.16 -8.31 5.10
C VAL A 313 -6.04 -8.98 6.16
N ALA A 314 -5.44 -9.67 7.13
CA ALA A 314 -6.17 -10.32 8.21
C ALA A 314 -6.98 -9.32 9.05
N ALA A 315 -6.37 -8.20 9.45
CA ALA A 315 -7.04 -7.17 10.24
C ALA A 315 -8.22 -6.52 9.48
N HIS A 316 -8.05 -6.24 8.19
CA HIS A 316 -9.10 -5.62 7.38
C HIS A 316 -10.25 -6.60 7.08
N LEU A 317 -9.97 -7.87 6.78
CA LEU A 317 -10.99 -8.90 6.64
C LEU A 317 -11.80 -9.08 7.93
N ALA A 318 -11.12 -9.11 9.08
CA ALA A 318 -11.78 -9.18 10.38
C ALA A 318 -12.62 -7.92 10.67
N ALA A 319 -12.14 -6.73 10.30
CA ALA A 319 -12.88 -5.49 10.43
C ALA A 319 -14.15 -5.46 9.56
N LEU A 320 -14.12 -6.09 8.38
CA LEU A 320 -15.30 -6.31 7.54
C LEU A 320 -16.21 -7.44 8.04
N GLY A 321 -15.82 -8.13 9.12
CA GLY A 321 -16.62 -9.16 9.80
C GLY A 321 -16.39 -10.58 9.30
N ALA A 322 -15.34 -10.84 8.51
CA ALA A 322 -14.99 -12.20 8.10
C ALA A 322 -14.40 -12.99 9.28
N THR A 323 -14.62 -14.31 9.31
CA THR A 323 -13.89 -15.20 10.22
C THR A 323 -12.52 -15.51 9.62
N VAL A 324 -11.46 -14.99 10.21
CA VAL A 324 -10.10 -15.07 9.67
C VAL A 324 -9.30 -16.21 10.30
N ARG A 325 -8.61 -16.95 9.43
CA ARG A 325 -7.64 -18.00 9.74
C ARG A 325 -6.32 -17.66 9.07
N VAL A 326 -5.23 -18.20 9.60
CA VAL A 326 -3.88 -17.95 9.06
C VAL A 326 -3.11 -19.26 8.88
N ALA A 327 -2.46 -19.40 7.73
CA ALA A 327 -1.45 -20.42 7.50
C ALA A 327 -0.08 -19.73 7.37
N GLU A 328 0.90 -20.18 8.16
CA GLU A 328 2.22 -19.56 8.14
C GLU A 328 3.36 -20.54 8.42
N VAL A 329 4.48 -20.35 7.72
CA VAL A 329 5.69 -21.18 7.78
C VAL A 329 6.69 -20.70 8.84
N ASP A 330 6.75 -19.39 9.14
CA ASP A 330 7.55 -18.86 10.25
C ASP A 330 6.81 -19.09 11.59
N PRO A 331 7.40 -19.86 12.53
CA PRO A 331 6.74 -20.17 13.79
C PRO A 331 6.52 -18.94 14.69
N VAL A 332 7.32 -17.88 14.56
CA VAL A 332 7.17 -16.63 15.32
C VAL A 332 5.97 -15.85 14.81
N LEU A 333 5.83 -15.72 13.49
CA LEU A 333 4.70 -15.03 12.87
C LEU A 333 3.40 -15.84 13.07
N ALA A 334 3.45 -17.17 12.96
CA ALA A 334 2.32 -18.04 13.28
C ALA A 334 1.85 -17.88 14.75
N LEU A 335 2.78 -17.88 15.70
CA LEU A 335 2.46 -17.66 17.12
C LEU A 335 1.89 -16.26 17.37
N ARG A 336 2.40 -15.25 16.68
CA ARG A 336 1.87 -13.88 16.74
C ARG A 336 0.44 -13.82 16.21
N ALA A 337 0.15 -14.42 15.06
CA ALA A 337 -1.20 -14.50 14.50
C ALA A 337 -2.19 -15.14 15.48
N ALA A 338 -1.77 -16.18 16.21
CA ALA A 338 -2.60 -16.79 17.26
C ALA A 338 -2.90 -15.82 18.40
N HIS A 339 -1.92 -15.00 18.81
CA HIS A 339 -2.11 -13.97 19.85
C HIS A 339 -2.94 -12.78 19.37
N ASP A 340 -2.93 -12.49 18.07
CA ASP A 340 -3.82 -11.52 17.43
C ASP A 340 -5.27 -12.06 17.29
N GLY A 341 -5.49 -13.34 17.63
CA GLY A 341 -6.82 -13.95 17.79
C GLY A 341 -7.26 -14.85 16.64
N TYR A 342 -6.37 -15.22 15.72
CA TYR A 342 -6.70 -16.04 14.54
C TYR A 342 -6.49 -17.54 14.78
N GLU A 343 -7.31 -18.35 14.13
CA GLU A 343 -7.09 -19.81 14.04
C GLU A 343 -5.89 -20.10 13.13
N ILE A 344 -4.90 -20.84 13.63
CA ILE A 344 -3.68 -21.18 12.90
C ILE A 344 -3.70 -22.65 12.50
N GLY A 345 -3.27 -22.95 11.27
CA GLY A 345 -3.14 -24.33 10.82
C GLY A 345 -2.62 -24.44 9.40
N GLU A 346 -2.49 -25.68 8.93
CA GLU A 346 -2.04 -25.97 7.57
C GLU A 346 -3.09 -25.49 6.55
N ALA A 347 -2.63 -24.84 5.47
CA ALA A 347 -3.50 -24.31 4.44
C ALA A 347 -4.42 -25.38 3.83
N ALA A 348 -3.92 -26.60 3.64
CA ALA A 348 -4.69 -27.74 3.12
C ALA A 348 -5.87 -28.15 4.03
N LEU A 349 -5.75 -27.93 5.35
CA LEU A 349 -6.82 -28.24 6.31
C LEU A 349 -7.83 -27.10 6.45
N LEU A 350 -7.35 -25.86 6.38
CA LEU A 350 -8.16 -24.67 6.64
C LEU A 350 -8.79 -24.02 5.39
N GLY A 351 -8.28 -24.35 4.20
CA GLY A 351 -8.62 -23.70 2.94
C GLY A 351 -9.89 -24.20 2.24
N ALA A 352 -10.40 -25.37 2.60
CA ALA A 352 -11.59 -25.94 1.98
C ALA A 352 -12.81 -25.01 2.16
N GLY A 353 -13.42 -24.57 1.05
CA GLY A 353 -14.54 -23.65 1.03
C GLY A 353 -14.23 -22.23 1.52
N ALA A 354 -12.96 -21.88 1.74
CA ALA A 354 -12.55 -20.57 2.21
C ALA A 354 -12.37 -19.57 1.05
N LEU A 355 -12.38 -18.28 1.39
CA LEU A 355 -11.68 -17.25 0.61
C LEU A 355 -10.20 -17.35 0.97
N ILE A 356 -9.36 -17.79 0.04
CA ILE A 356 -7.91 -17.89 0.25
C ILE A 356 -7.26 -16.63 -0.30
N VAL A 357 -6.45 -15.95 0.51
CA VAL A 357 -5.69 -14.77 0.13
C VAL A 357 -4.20 -15.04 0.34
N SER A 358 -3.42 -15.03 -0.75
CA SER A 358 -1.95 -15.08 -0.67
C SER A 358 -1.39 -13.71 -0.29
N SER A 359 -0.53 -13.68 0.73
CA SER A 359 0.15 -12.47 1.21
C SER A 359 1.65 -12.72 1.41
N THR A 360 2.23 -13.68 0.66
CA THR A 360 3.62 -14.14 0.84
C THR A 360 4.61 -13.42 -0.08
N GLY A 361 4.16 -12.98 -1.27
CA GLY A 361 5.08 -12.52 -2.32
C GLY A 361 5.92 -13.66 -2.92
N VAL A 362 5.42 -14.89 -2.89
CA VAL A 362 6.16 -16.09 -3.34
C VAL A 362 5.33 -16.90 -4.32
N ALA A 363 5.87 -17.11 -5.53
CA ALA A 363 5.24 -17.97 -6.54
C ALA A 363 4.88 -19.37 -5.99
N HIS A 364 3.77 -19.92 -6.47
CA HIS A 364 3.20 -21.22 -6.07
C HIS A 364 2.71 -21.30 -4.61
N THR A 365 2.42 -20.17 -3.97
CA THR A 365 1.83 -20.14 -2.62
C THR A 365 0.44 -20.76 -2.60
N ILE A 366 -0.42 -20.41 -3.56
CA ILE A 366 -1.71 -21.07 -3.77
C ILE A 366 -1.52 -22.10 -4.89
N SER A 367 -1.35 -23.37 -4.50
CA SER A 367 -1.30 -24.47 -5.45
C SER A 367 -2.65 -24.71 -6.13
N ALA A 368 -2.64 -25.37 -7.29
CA ALA A 368 -3.86 -25.73 -8.01
C ALA A 368 -4.85 -26.55 -7.14
N ASP A 369 -4.35 -27.49 -6.33
CA ASP A 369 -5.20 -28.31 -5.46
C ASP A 369 -5.85 -27.49 -4.34
N LEU A 370 -5.10 -26.55 -3.77
CA LEU A 370 -5.63 -25.64 -2.77
C LEU A 370 -6.71 -24.72 -3.38
N ALA A 371 -6.46 -24.21 -4.59
CA ALA A 371 -7.41 -23.40 -5.33
C ALA A 371 -8.70 -24.17 -5.67
N ARG A 372 -8.61 -25.44 -6.12
CA ARG A 372 -9.78 -26.29 -6.40
C ARG A 372 -10.66 -26.53 -5.18
N ALA A 373 -10.07 -26.59 -3.99
CA ALA A 373 -10.82 -26.78 -2.75
C ALA A 373 -11.43 -25.48 -2.20
N ALA A 374 -10.95 -24.31 -2.66
CA ALA A 374 -11.37 -23.01 -2.17
C ALA A 374 -12.74 -22.58 -2.72
N ARG A 375 -13.41 -21.68 -2.00
CA ARG A 375 -14.58 -20.96 -2.53
C ARG A 375 -14.14 -19.83 -3.47
N ALA A 376 -13.10 -19.10 -3.07
CA ALA A 376 -12.52 -18.02 -3.84
C ALA A 376 -11.01 -17.93 -3.58
N VAL A 377 -10.23 -17.43 -4.55
CA VAL A 377 -8.79 -17.19 -4.43
C VAL A 377 -8.44 -15.77 -4.86
N ALA A 378 -7.54 -15.12 -4.14
CA ALA A 378 -7.02 -13.79 -4.44
C ALA A 378 -5.54 -13.67 -4.03
N VAL A 379 -4.82 -12.72 -4.64
CA VAL A 379 -3.41 -12.47 -4.37
C VAL A 379 -3.21 -11.01 -3.95
N ALA A 380 -2.53 -10.81 -2.82
CA ALA A 380 -2.13 -9.52 -2.26
C ALA A 380 -0.61 -9.32 -2.20
N GLY A 381 0.19 -10.37 -2.45
CA GLY A 381 1.66 -10.31 -2.41
C GLY A 381 2.32 -9.70 -3.66
N GLY A 382 1.61 -9.71 -4.79
CA GLY A 382 1.99 -9.03 -6.02
C GLY A 382 3.08 -9.68 -6.86
N VAL A 383 3.47 -10.92 -6.57
CA VAL A 383 4.45 -11.65 -7.39
C VAL A 383 3.76 -12.54 -8.44
N PRO A 384 4.18 -12.49 -9.72
CA PRO A 384 3.64 -13.36 -10.76
C PRO A 384 3.72 -14.84 -10.37
N GLY A 385 2.60 -15.56 -10.57
CA GLY A 385 2.51 -16.99 -10.28
C GLY A 385 2.29 -17.34 -8.80
N GLU A 386 1.99 -16.38 -7.91
CA GLU A 386 1.56 -16.68 -6.53
C GLU A 386 0.37 -17.65 -6.48
N LEU A 387 -0.56 -17.50 -7.41
CA LEU A 387 -1.56 -18.51 -7.75
C LEU A 387 -1.03 -19.36 -8.92
N ASP A 388 -1.00 -20.68 -8.74
CA ASP A 388 -0.74 -21.64 -9.80
C ASP A 388 -1.97 -21.78 -10.72
N LEU A 389 -2.22 -20.72 -11.50
CA LEU A 389 -3.35 -20.67 -12.42
C LEU A 389 -3.19 -21.69 -13.55
N ASP A 390 -1.99 -21.85 -14.09
CA ASP A 390 -1.73 -22.82 -15.16
C ASP A 390 -2.00 -24.25 -14.69
N GLY A 391 -1.55 -24.63 -13.49
CA GLY A 391 -1.86 -25.91 -12.88
C GLY A 391 -3.36 -26.10 -12.61
N LEU A 392 -4.08 -25.02 -12.30
CA LEU A 392 -5.54 -25.01 -12.14
C LEU A 392 -6.30 -25.16 -13.46
N LEU A 393 -5.70 -24.82 -14.60
CA LEU A 393 -6.33 -24.93 -15.93
C LEU A 393 -5.91 -26.20 -16.70
N THR A 394 -4.73 -26.75 -16.41
CA THR A 394 -4.15 -27.88 -17.15
C THR A 394 -4.38 -29.23 -16.48
N GLY A 395 -4.83 -29.24 -15.22
CA GLY A 395 -5.02 -30.47 -14.44
C GLY A 395 -6.21 -31.33 -14.91
N ASN A 396 -7.12 -30.79 -15.73
CA ASN A 396 -8.25 -31.51 -16.29
C ASN A 396 -8.61 -30.99 -17.70
N PRO A 397 -8.80 -31.84 -18.74
CA PRO A 397 -9.15 -31.40 -20.09
C PRO A 397 -10.49 -30.64 -20.25
N VAL A 398 -11.25 -30.44 -19.16
CA VAL A 398 -12.51 -29.71 -19.08
C VAL A 398 -12.35 -28.37 -18.33
N GLU A 399 -11.19 -28.10 -17.73
CA GLU A 399 -10.98 -26.89 -16.93
C GLU A 399 -10.96 -25.63 -17.80
N GLN A 400 -11.90 -24.72 -17.54
CA GLN A 400 -12.04 -23.43 -18.24
C GLN A 400 -12.39 -22.34 -17.25
N LEU A 401 -11.93 -21.11 -17.53
CA LEU A 401 -12.37 -19.92 -16.82
C LEU A 401 -13.59 -19.35 -17.52
N THR A 402 -14.71 -19.32 -16.81
CA THR A 402 -15.90 -18.61 -17.23
C THR A 402 -15.89 -17.22 -16.60
N SER A 403 -15.80 -16.16 -17.41
CA SER A 403 -15.93 -14.79 -16.91
C SER A 403 -17.35 -14.56 -16.38
N LEU A 404 -17.45 -14.09 -15.13
CA LEU A 404 -18.73 -13.77 -14.47
C LEU A 404 -18.94 -12.26 -14.37
N ALA A 405 -17.87 -11.54 -14.05
CA ALA A 405 -17.83 -10.08 -13.95
C ALA A 405 -16.39 -9.60 -14.20
N ALA A 406 -16.19 -8.30 -14.30
CA ALA A 406 -14.85 -7.72 -14.37
C ALA A 406 -14.02 -8.17 -13.14
N HIS A 407 -12.84 -8.73 -13.40
CA HIS A 407 -11.90 -9.31 -12.42
C HIS A 407 -12.46 -10.51 -11.63
N VAL A 408 -13.51 -11.19 -12.13
CA VAL A 408 -14.05 -12.39 -11.51
C VAL A 408 -14.34 -13.46 -12.54
N GLU A 409 -13.57 -14.54 -12.48
CA GLU A 409 -13.82 -15.75 -13.24
C GLU A 409 -14.22 -16.91 -12.32
N ARG A 410 -14.89 -17.90 -12.90
CA ARG A 410 -15.15 -19.18 -12.24
C ARG A 410 -14.35 -20.27 -12.94
N ALA A 411 -13.52 -20.98 -12.17
CA ALA A 411 -12.82 -22.17 -12.63
C ALA A 411 -13.77 -23.37 -12.60
N GLU A 412 -14.18 -23.85 -13.76
CA GLU A 412 -15.03 -25.04 -13.89
C GLU A 412 -14.18 -26.31 -14.00
N PRO A 413 -14.60 -27.48 -13.49
CA PRO A 413 -15.85 -27.74 -12.77
C PRO A 413 -15.74 -27.51 -11.24
N ALA A 414 -14.59 -27.05 -10.74
CA ALA A 414 -14.35 -26.86 -9.30
C ALA A 414 -15.31 -25.83 -8.68
N GLY A 415 -15.75 -24.84 -9.45
CA GLY A 415 -16.63 -23.78 -9.01
C GLY A 415 -15.92 -22.67 -8.21
N THR A 416 -14.60 -22.72 -8.10
CA THR A 416 -13.77 -21.70 -7.43
C THR A 416 -13.89 -20.36 -8.15
N LEU A 417 -14.12 -19.29 -7.39
CA LEU A 417 -14.02 -17.93 -7.90
C LEU A 417 -12.54 -17.50 -7.93
N VAL A 418 -12.00 -17.26 -9.11
CA VAL A 418 -10.66 -16.73 -9.29
C VAL A 418 -10.79 -15.22 -9.43
N LEU A 419 -10.24 -14.47 -8.47
CA LEU A 419 -10.25 -13.02 -8.50
C LEU A 419 -9.02 -12.53 -9.24
N ASP A 420 -9.26 -11.69 -10.24
CA ASP A 420 -8.24 -11.07 -11.08
C ASP A 420 -7.19 -12.05 -11.63
N ARG A 421 -7.57 -13.29 -11.93
CA ARG A 421 -6.65 -14.33 -12.42
C ARG A 421 -5.40 -14.56 -11.53
N GLY A 422 -5.44 -14.16 -10.26
CA GLY A 422 -4.29 -14.21 -9.36
C GLY A 422 -3.26 -13.08 -9.53
N GLY A 423 -3.62 -11.98 -10.21
CA GLY A 423 -2.83 -10.75 -10.24
C GLY A 423 -2.81 -10.01 -8.90
N CYS A 424 -1.99 -8.95 -8.81
CA CYS A 424 -1.91 -8.10 -7.63
C CYS A 424 -3.19 -7.27 -7.46
N ILE A 425 -4.17 -7.83 -6.76
CA ILE A 425 -5.58 -7.42 -6.90
C ILE A 425 -5.88 -5.94 -6.63
N ASN A 426 -5.09 -5.28 -5.77
CA ASN A 426 -5.23 -3.85 -5.52
C ASN A 426 -4.75 -2.98 -6.69
N ILE A 427 -3.78 -3.44 -7.48
CA ILE A 427 -3.22 -2.70 -8.62
C ILE A 427 -4.05 -2.98 -9.87
N THR A 428 -4.33 -4.25 -10.14
CA THR A 428 -4.94 -4.70 -11.40
C THR A 428 -6.47 -4.60 -11.40
N ALA A 429 -7.11 -4.72 -10.23
CA ALA A 429 -8.57 -4.61 -10.07
C ALA A 429 -9.03 -3.35 -9.32
N ALA A 430 -8.10 -2.50 -8.89
CA ALA A 430 -8.36 -1.21 -8.23
C ALA A 430 -7.27 -0.18 -8.59
N GLU A 431 -7.05 0.85 -7.77
CA GLU A 431 -6.12 1.96 -8.05
C GLU A 431 -4.98 1.99 -7.02
N GLY A 432 -4.43 0.81 -6.73
CA GLY A 432 -3.28 0.64 -5.84
C GLY A 432 -3.54 1.04 -4.39
N ASN A 433 -2.46 1.36 -3.68
CA ASN A 433 -2.53 1.77 -2.30
C ASN A 433 -3.06 3.21 -2.14
N PRO A 434 -3.67 3.55 -0.98
CA PRO A 434 -4.24 4.87 -0.77
C PRO A 434 -3.21 5.99 -0.91
N ILE A 435 -3.65 7.15 -1.39
CA ILE A 435 -2.79 8.31 -1.68
C ILE A 435 -1.92 8.70 -0.48
N GLU A 436 -2.51 8.76 0.71
CA GLU A 436 -1.81 9.20 1.93
C GLU A 436 -0.79 8.18 2.44
N ILE A 437 -0.89 6.92 2.02
CA ILE A 437 0.13 5.91 2.28
C ILE A 437 1.28 6.08 1.29
N MET A 438 0.96 6.23 -0.01
CA MET A 438 1.98 6.47 -1.03
C MET A 438 2.71 7.79 -0.81
N ASP A 439 2.07 8.78 -0.18
CA ASP A 439 2.74 10.01 0.26
C ASP A 439 3.91 9.73 1.21
N LEU A 440 3.80 8.72 2.09
CA LEU A 440 4.87 8.33 3.00
C LEU A 440 5.97 7.57 2.24
N SER A 441 5.59 6.58 1.44
CA SER A 441 6.55 5.79 0.64
C SER A 441 7.35 6.67 -0.31
N PHE A 442 6.69 7.59 -1.02
CA PHE A 442 7.34 8.48 -1.97
C PHE A 442 8.13 9.60 -1.30
N ALA A 443 7.75 10.05 -0.10
CA ALA A 443 8.61 10.92 0.70
C ALA A 443 9.93 10.23 1.09
N VAL A 444 9.90 8.92 1.41
CA VAL A 444 11.12 8.13 1.62
C VAL A 444 11.92 8.00 0.32
N GLN A 445 11.27 7.72 -0.82
CA GLN A 445 11.95 7.66 -2.13
C GLN A 445 12.67 8.97 -2.47
N LEU A 446 11.99 10.11 -2.32
CA LEU A 446 12.55 11.44 -2.57
C LEU A 446 13.74 11.73 -1.65
N ALA A 447 13.64 11.38 -0.36
CA ALA A 447 14.75 11.53 0.58
C ALA A 447 15.92 10.59 0.24
N ALA A 448 15.65 9.38 -0.23
CA ALA A 448 16.66 8.43 -0.69
C ALA A 448 17.38 8.92 -1.96
N VAL A 449 16.68 9.61 -2.87
CA VAL A 449 17.29 10.30 -4.01
C VAL A 449 18.28 11.37 -3.54
N GLU A 450 17.96 12.15 -2.51
CA GLU A 450 18.94 13.09 -1.98
C GLU A 450 20.15 12.38 -1.36
N GLU A 451 19.88 11.38 -0.53
CA GLU A 451 20.92 10.62 0.16
C GLU A 451 21.90 9.98 -0.83
N ILE A 452 21.41 9.43 -1.95
CA ILE A 452 22.27 8.80 -2.96
C ILE A 452 23.15 9.80 -3.69
N VAL A 453 22.62 11.00 -3.98
CA VAL A 453 23.38 12.09 -4.60
C VAL A 453 24.47 12.61 -3.67
N VAL A 454 24.13 12.78 -2.39
CA VAL A 454 25.03 13.35 -1.38
C VAL A 454 26.12 12.36 -0.97
N THR A 455 25.75 11.11 -0.71
CA THR A 455 26.68 10.13 -0.13
C THR A 455 27.44 9.31 -1.15
N ARG A 456 26.86 9.08 -2.35
CA ARG A 456 27.43 8.23 -3.41
C ARG A 456 28.01 6.93 -2.86
N PRO A 457 27.16 6.09 -2.23
CA PRO A 457 27.65 4.93 -1.49
C PRO A 457 28.35 3.94 -2.43
N PRO A 458 29.25 3.09 -1.91
CA PRO A 458 29.91 2.08 -2.74
C PRO A 458 28.88 1.09 -3.30
N VAL A 459 29.25 0.36 -4.35
CA VAL A 459 28.42 -0.71 -4.91
C VAL A 459 27.98 -1.69 -3.82
N GLY A 460 26.68 -1.98 -3.77
CA GLY A 460 26.06 -2.78 -2.70
C GLY A 460 24.63 -2.34 -2.40
N VAL A 461 23.95 -3.10 -1.54
CA VAL A 461 22.62 -2.76 -1.02
C VAL A 461 22.77 -2.13 0.36
N HIS A 462 22.23 -0.93 0.54
CA HIS A 462 22.38 -0.10 1.73
C HIS A 462 21.04 0.20 2.36
N ALA A 463 20.99 0.16 3.69
CA ALA A 463 19.85 0.69 4.44
C ALA A 463 19.88 2.22 4.42
N LEU A 464 18.71 2.85 4.45
CA LEU A 464 18.60 4.28 4.64
C LEU A 464 18.98 4.66 6.10
N PRO A 465 19.60 5.83 6.32
CA PRO A 465 19.86 6.31 7.67
C PRO A 465 18.54 6.53 8.43
N PRO A 466 18.47 6.19 9.74
CA PRO A 466 17.25 6.36 10.54
C PRO A 466 16.72 7.80 10.59
N SER A 467 17.58 8.80 10.34
CA SER A 467 17.17 10.20 10.28
C SER A 467 16.19 10.51 9.14
N ILE A 468 16.18 9.72 8.07
CA ILE A 468 15.21 9.89 6.97
C ILE A 468 13.80 9.52 7.46
N ASP A 469 13.67 8.38 8.15
CA ASP A 469 12.41 7.97 8.77
C ASP A 469 11.91 9.05 9.75
N ASP A 470 12.80 9.60 10.59
CA ASP A 470 12.45 10.67 11.53
C ASP A 470 11.96 11.95 10.83
N THR A 471 12.61 12.36 9.74
CA THR A 471 12.20 13.54 8.96
C THR A 471 10.83 13.32 8.32
N VAL A 472 10.62 12.17 7.66
CA VAL A 472 9.34 11.83 7.01
C VAL A 472 8.22 11.73 8.05
N ALA A 473 8.46 11.07 9.18
CA ALA A 473 7.49 10.95 10.26
C ALA A 473 7.08 12.31 10.83
N ARG A 474 8.04 13.22 11.07
CA ARG A 474 7.75 14.58 11.57
C ARG A 474 6.98 15.41 10.56
N ALA A 475 7.32 15.31 9.28
CA ALA A 475 6.59 15.96 8.20
C ALA A 475 5.14 15.46 8.14
N ALA A 476 4.93 14.15 8.22
CA ALA A 476 3.60 13.55 8.26
C ALA A 476 2.76 14.01 9.46
N LEU A 477 3.34 13.99 10.68
CA LEU A 477 2.67 14.48 11.89
C LEU A 477 2.33 15.98 11.78
N ALA A 478 3.23 16.80 11.26
CA ALA A 478 3.01 18.23 11.07
C ALA A 478 1.90 18.50 10.04
N ALA A 479 1.90 17.77 8.92
CA ALA A 479 0.84 17.86 7.91
C ALA A 479 -0.54 17.49 8.50
N ARG A 480 -0.56 16.59 9.50
CA ARG A 480 -1.75 16.20 10.27
C ARG A 480 -2.13 17.18 11.40
N GLY A 481 -1.31 18.19 11.64
CA GLY A 481 -1.48 19.12 12.77
C GLY A 481 -1.27 18.47 14.13
N GLU A 482 -0.64 17.30 14.17
CA GLU A 482 -0.35 16.56 15.39
C GLU A 482 0.95 17.05 16.03
N ARG A 483 0.97 17.02 17.37
CA ARG A 483 2.16 17.35 18.17
C ARG A 483 2.52 16.16 19.04
N ILE A 484 3.81 15.86 19.10
CA ILE A 484 4.37 14.80 19.93
C ILE A 484 5.26 15.40 21.02
N ASP A 485 5.44 14.64 22.09
CA ASP A 485 6.29 15.06 23.20
C ASP A 485 7.77 15.13 22.80
N THR A 486 8.52 15.99 23.49
CA THR A 486 9.98 16.01 23.47
C THR A 486 10.48 15.50 24.82
N PRO A 487 11.43 14.54 24.88
CA PRO A 487 11.93 14.05 26.16
C PRO A 487 12.58 15.19 26.94
N ALA A 488 12.31 15.27 28.24
CA ALA A 488 12.96 16.25 29.10
C ALA A 488 14.47 15.97 29.23
N ASP A 489 15.28 16.99 29.49
CA ASP A 489 16.74 16.85 29.63
C ASP A 489 17.14 15.78 30.64
N ALA A 490 16.39 15.67 31.75
CA ALA A 490 16.61 14.64 32.77
C ALA A 490 16.35 13.21 32.24
N GLN A 491 15.41 13.03 31.31
CA GLN A 491 15.15 11.76 30.63
C GLN A 491 16.26 11.43 29.62
N VAL A 492 16.75 12.42 28.88
CA VAL A 492 17.89 12.22 27.96
C VAL A 492 19.14 11.84 28.75
N ALA A 493 19.47 12.59 29.82
CA ALA A 493 20.57 12.25 30.72
C ALA A 493 20.41 10.87 31.36
N ALA A 494 19.17 10.48 31.71
CA ALA A 494 18.86 9.16 32.21
C ALA A 494 19.18 8.05 31.22
N ALA A 495 18.78 8.23 29.96
CA ALA A 495 18.91 7.23 28.91
C ALA A 495 20.38 7.00 28.52
N HIS A 496 21.24 8.00 28.69
CA HIS A 496 22.69 7.90 28.45
C HIS A 496 23.50 7.43 29.66
N ASP A 497 22.88 7.26 30.84
CA ASP A 497 23.55 6.69 32.01
C ASP A 497 23.39 5.16 32.01
N TRP A 498 24.44 4.45 31.59
CA TRP A 498 24.47 2.98 31.57
C TRP A 498 24.41 2.35 32.97
N ARG A 499 24.66 3.13 34.03
CA ARG A 499 24.67 2.61 35.40
C ARG A 499 23.25 2.25 35.81
N SER A 500 23.12 1.08 36.44
CA SER A 500 21.84 0.66 37.00
C SER A 500 21.39 1.63 38.08
N ARG A 501 20.29 2.35 37.83
CA ARG A 501 19.62 3.21 38.82
C ARG A 501 19.23 2.44 40.09
N ARG A 502 19.00 1.12 39.98
CA ARG A 502 18.70 0.24 41.11
C ARG A 502 19.88 0.04 42.06
N TYR A 503 21.11 0.23 41.58
CA TYR A 503 22.35 0.03 42.35
C TYR A 503 23.22 1.30 42.44
N LEU A 504 22.70 2.46 42.03
CA LEU A 504 23.33 3.73 42.37
C LEU A 504 23.31 3.85 43.90
N SER A 505 24.46 3.68 44.54
CA SER A 505 24.61 3.98 45.96
C SER A 505 24.14 5.43 46.14
N SER A 506 23.11 5.65 46.96
CA SER A 506 22.83 6.98 47.49
C SER A 506 24.14 7.48 48.07
N SER A 507 24.81 8.44 47.44
CA SER A 507 26.06 8.99 47.97
C SER A 507 25.81 9.40 49.43
N PRO A 508 26.41 8.73 50.43
CA PRO A 508 26.44 9.28 51.76
C PRO A 508 27.56 10.32 51.74
N ASN A 509 27.23 11.52 51.30
CA ASN A 509 28.04 12.71 51.54
C ASN A 509 27.13 13.95 51.61
N GLN A 510 26.16 13.87 52.53
CA GLN A 510 25.74 15.03 53.32
C GLN A 510 26.25 14.82 54.74
N GLU A 511 27.57 14.81 54.97
CA GLU A 511 28.14 15.00 56.31
C GLU A 511 29.65 15.27 56.20
N THR A 512 30.01 16.56 56.17
CA THR A 512 31.14 17.16 56.91
C THR A 512 31.02 18.68 56.80
N ARG A 513 30.41 19.29 57.83
CA ARG A 513 30.79 20.60 58.36
C ARG A 513 31.53 20.36 59.65
#